data_AF-A0A1I2IGY7-F1
#
_entry.id   AF-A0A1I2IGY7-F1
#
_cell.length_a   1.000
_cell.length_b   1.000
_cell.length_c   1.000
_cell.angle_alpha   90.00
_cell.angle_beta   90.00
_cell.angle_gamma   90.00
#
_symmetry.space_group_name_H-M   'P 1'
#
loop_
_entity.id
_entity.type
_entity.pdbx_description
1 polymer ?
#
loop_
_entity_poly.entity_id
_entity_poly.type
_entity_poly.pdbx_seq_one_letter_code
_entity_poly.pdbx_strand_id
1 'polypeptide(L)'
;MTRSLPRGLLAGAAGTTALNLVGYVDMALRGRPASDVPERVVDAFAAETGRRVPGSGAVRESRRTALGALAGIANGLGVGVLASAVRSYGVRFPAPVGAVVTGAAAMAATDVPGALLGVSDPRTWTAGDWLADAAPHLAYGAAVQSVLEAVPTPRERATPRGPARPGVVLRSALLGLAAGSRSSLGFAGPVLTASTTAVVRDRDTTRRRVLAGKVLAAAALTGELVADKHPDAPPRDGAGPLAGRILYGAEGGARLAARERENGALPAVVGMAGACVGSVAGLGWRRWAAGRMPPLQAALLEDGVALGLAALACLPGRSRPHLVVVPR
;
A
#
# COMPACT_ATOMS: atom_id res chain seq x y z
N MET A 1 -0.26 -16.37 -7.98
CA MET A 1 0.44 -16.17 -6.69
C MET A 1 1.63 -17.11 -6.51
N THR A 2 1.62 -18.33 -7.06
CA THR A 2 2.68 -19.34 -6.79
C THR A 2 4.11 -18.92 -7.15
N ARG A 3 4.32 -17.92 -8.04
CA ARG A 3 5.67 -17.41 -8.38
C ARG A 3 6.00 -16.03 -7.80
N SER A 4 5.07 -15.33 -7.13
CA SER A 4 5.35 -13.98 -6.61
C SER A 4 6.21 -14.02 -5.35
N LEU A 5 6.00 -15.01 -4.48
CA LEU A 5 6.78 -15.19 -3.25
C LEU A 5 8.27 -15.49 -3.54
N PRO A 6 8.64 -16.59 -4.25
CA PRO A 6 10.06 -16.90 -4.49
C PRO A 6 10.77 -15.80 -5.29
N ARG A 7 10.09 -15.21 -6.29
CA ARG A 7 10.63 -14.05 -7.02
C ARG A 7 10.88 -12.85 -6.10
N GLY A 8 9.95 -12.59 -5.18
CA GLY A 8 10.06 -11.50 -4.24
C GLY A 8 11.17 -11.69 -3.23
N LEU A 9 11.38 -12.92 -2.74
CA LEU A 9 12.52 -13.27 -1.90
C LEU A 9 13.85 -13.06 -2.65
N LEU A 10 13.94 -13.50 -3.92
CA LEU A 10 15.11 -13.26 -4.76
C LEU A 10 15.38 -11.76 -4.96
N ALA A 11 14.33 -10.99 -5.25
CA ALA A 11 14.43 -9.55 -5.45
C ALA A 11 14.86 -8.84 -4.16
N GLY A 12 14.25 -9.20 -3.02
CA GLY A 12 14.61 -8.67 -1.72
C GLY A 12 16.05 -9.01 -1.33
N ALA A 13 16.51 -10.23 -1.58
CA ALA A 13 17.89 -10.64 -1.34
C ALA A 13 18.89 -9.83 -2.19
N ALA A 14 18.61 -9.66 -3.49
CA ALA A 14 19.44 -8.82 -4.37
C ALA A 14 19.46 -7.35 -3.90
N GLY A 15 18.29 -6.82 -3.50
CA GLY A 15 18.16 -5.50 -2.90
C GLY A 15 19.01 -5.33 -1.64
N THR A 16 18.90 -6.25 -0.68
CA THR A 16 19.67 -6.21 0.57
C THR A 16 21.17 -6.27 0.31
N THR A 17 21.61 -7.08 -0.66
CA THR A 17 23.02 -7.11 -1.09
C THR A 17 23.47 -5.76 -1.65
N ALA A 18 22.67 -5.13 -2.51
CA ALA A 18 22.99 -3.81 -3.07
C ALA A 18 23.02 -2.72 -1.99
N LEU A 19 22.08 -2.76 -1.05
CA LEU A 19 22.02 -1.84 0.10
C LEU A 19 23.30 -1.94 0.94
N ASN A 20 23.67 -3.16 1.34
CA ASN A 20 24.87 -3.41 2.13
C ASN A 20 26.14 -3.00 1.39
N LEU A 21 26.22 -3.28 0.08
CA LEU A 21 27.35 -2.86 -0.75
C LEU A 21 27.55 -1.35 -0.70
N VAL A 22 26.48 -0.57 -0.92
CA VAL A 22 26.57 0.90 -0.89
C VAL A 22 26.91 1.41 0.51
N GLY A 23 26.32 0.82 1.55
CA GLY A 23 26.65 1.14 2.94
C GLY A 23 28.13 0.90 3.27
N TYR A 24 28.67 -0.26 2.90
CA TYR A 24 30.08 -0.59 3.15
C TYR A 24 31.05 0.22 2.30
N VAL A 25 30.71 0.54 1.05
CA VAL A 25 31.51 1.45 0.22
C VAL A 25 31.58 2.83 0.87
N ASP A 26 30.45 3.35 1.34
CA ASP A 26 30.44 4.66 2.01
C ASP A 26 31.25 4.64 3.32
N MET A 27 31.16 3.58 4.12
CA MET A 27 32.02 3.38 5.30
C MET A 27 33.50 3.33 4.93
N ALA A 28 33.87 2.60 3.88
CA ALA A 28 35.26 2.46 3.43
C ALA A 28 35.83 3.78 2.89
N LEU A 29 35.02 4.58 2.19
CA LEU A 29 35.46 5.84 1.61
C LEU A 29 35.50 7.00 2.63
N ARG A 30 34.54 7.05 3.57
CA ARG A 30 34.42 8.14 4.55
C ARG A 30 35.00 7.81 5.92
N GLY A 31 35.35 6.56 6.18
CA GLY A 31 35.90 6.11 7.47
C GLY A 31 34.93 6.20 8.64
N ARG A 32 33.62 6.27 8.40
CA ARG A 32 32.61 6.38 9.47
C ARG A 32 32.36 5.02 10.14
N PRO A 33 32.03 4.98 11.45
CA PRO A 33 31.65 3.75 12.12
C PRO A 33 30.34 3.18 11.55
N ALA A 34 30.11 1.88 11.75
CA ALA A 34 28.82 1.27 11.49
C ALA A 34 27.73 1.92 12.36
N SER A 35 26.52 2.06 11.82
CA SER A 35 25.38 2.56 12.57
C SER A 35 24.94 1.56 13.63
N ASP A 36 24.70 2.04 14.85
CA ASP A 36 24.14 1.28 15.98
C ASP A 36 22.62 1.46 16.12
N VAL A 37 21.97 2.17 15.18
CA VAL A 37 20.52 2.40 15.16
C VAL A 37 19.73 1.08 15.22
N PRO A 38 20.05 0.03 14.42
CA PRO A 38 19.31 -1.24 14.48
C PRO A 38 19.36 -1.88 15.87
N GLU A 39 20.52 -1.84 16.54
CA GLU A 39 20.70 -2.35 17.89
C GLU A 39 19.88 -1.57 18.92
N ARG A 40 19.77 -0.25 18.77
CA ARG A 40 18.93 0.59 19.63
C ARG A 40 17.44 0.33 19.41
N VAL A 41 17.01 0.09 18.17
CA VAL A 41 15.63 -0.32 17.85
C VAL A 41 15.29 -1.66 18.52
N VAL A 42 16.20 -2.64 18.47
CA VAL A 42 16.02 -3.93 19.16
C VAL A 42 15.85 -3.75 20.66
N ASP A 43 16.69 -2.92 21.28
CA ASP A 43 16.59 -2.62 22.71
C ASP A 43 15.29 -1.90 23.07
N ALA A 44 14.89 -0.89 22.30
CA ALA A 44 13.66 -0.13 22.51
C ALA A 44 12.42 -1.04 22.37
N PHE A 45 12.38 -1.89 21.35
CA PHE A 45 11.31 -2.87 21.18
C PHE A 45 11.25 -3.88 22.33
N ALA A 46 12.41 -4.37 22.80
CA ALA A 46 12.45 -5.28 23.94
C ALA A 46 11.88 -4.61 25.19
N ALA A 47 12.26 -3.36 25.45
CA ALA A 47 11.80 -2.56 26.58
C ALA A 47 10.28 -2.36 26.57
N GLU A 48 9.69 -2.05 25.41
CA GLU A 48 8.24 -1.90 25.23
C GLU A 48 7.46 -3.17 25.61
N THR A 49 8.07 -4.35 25.43
CA THR A 49 7.47 -5.63 25.83
C THR A 49 7.78 -6.05 27.27
N GLY A 50 8.37 -5.17 28.08
CA GLY A 50 8.81 -5.45 29.45
C GLY A 50 9.98 -6.44 29.51
N ARG A 51 10.73 -6.61 28.42
CA ARG A 51 11.86 -7.54 28.30
C ARG A 51 13.17 -6.79 28.08
N ARG A 52 14.28 -7.51 28.22
CA ARG A 52 15.61 -7.04 27.83
C ARG A 52 16.28 -8.09 26.97
N VAL A 53 17.15 -7.66 26.06
CA VAL A 53 18.00 -8.60 25.32
C VAL A 53 18.86 -9.37 26.33
N PRO A 54 18.77 -10.71 26.40
CA PRO A 54 19.43 -11.45 27.47
C PRO A 54 20.96 -11.44 27.33
N GLY A 55 21.68 -11.64 28.45
CA GLY A 55 23.15 -11.66 28.51
C GLY A 55 23.75 -10.38 29.09
N SER A 56 25.08 -10.34 29.24
CA SER A 56 25.85 -9.20 29.77
C SER A 56 27.13 -8.96 28.97
N GLY A 57 27.66 -7.73 29.03
CA GLY A 57 28.88 -7.34 28.31
C GLY A 57 28.83 -7.69 26.81
N ALA A 58 29.92 -8.26 26.32
CA ALA A 58 30.08 -8.66 24.91
C ALA A 58 28.97 -9.61 24.42
N VAL A 59 28.46 -10.50 25.28
CA VAL A 59 27.38 -11.45 24.89
C VAL A 59 26.10 -10.71 24.51
N ARG A 60 25.74 -9.67 25.27
CA ARG A 60 24.55 -8.87 24.98
C ARG A 60 24.75 -8.05 23.70
N GLU A 61 25.92 -7.48 23.52
CA GLU A 61 26.28 -6.69 22.33
C GLU A 61 26.20 -7.55 21.06
N SER A 62 26.81 -8.74 21.04
CA SER A 62 26.72 -9.65 19.90
C SER A 62 25.26 -10.05 19.58
N ARG A 63 24.43 -10.25 20.60
CA ARG A 63 23.00 -10.55 20.41
C ARG A 63 22.23 -9.37 19.81
N ARG A 64 22.51 -8.14 20.28
CA ARG A 64 21.90 -6.93 19.72
C ARG A 64 22.26 -6.77 18.25
N THR A 65 23.53 -6.88 17.89
CA THR A 65 23.99 -6.80 16.49
C THR A 65 23.36 -7.89 15.63
N ALA A 66 23.33 -9.14 16.11
CA ALA A 66 22.70 -10.24 15.37
C ALA A 66 21.20 -10.01 15.15
N LEU A 67 20.46 -9.56 16.17
CA LEU A 67 19.03 -9.26 16.06
C LEU A 67 18.76 -8.08 15.11
N GLY A 68 19.59 -7.02 15.16
CA GLY A 68 19.49 -5.89 14.24
C GLY A 68 19.70 -6.33 12.79
N ALA A 69 20.73 -7.13 12.53
CA ALA A 69 21.01 -7.69 11.21
C ALA A 69 19.87 -8.59 10.69
N LEU A 70 19.32 -9.46 11.55
CA LEU A 70 18.19 -10.32 11.20
C LEU A 70 16.92 -9.51 10.87
N ALA A 71 16.64 -8.45 11.62
CA ALA A 71 15.53 -7.54 11.34
C ALA A 71 15.72 -6.84 9.99
N GLY A 72 16.93 -6.37 9.68
CA GLY A 72 17.26 -5.78 8.38
C GLY A 72 17.07 -6.75 7.21
N ILE A 73 17.54 -7.99 7.35
CA ILE A 73 17.34 -9.05 6.33
C ILE A 73 15.85 -9.34 6.16
N ALA A 74 15.11 -9.53 7.26
CA ALA A 74 13.68 -9.80 7.22
C ALA A 74 12.91 -8.66 6.53
N ASN A 75 13.26 -7.41 6.81
CA ASN A 75 12.67 -6.25 6.16
C ASN A 75 12.96 -6.23 4.66
N GLY A 76 14.23 -6.40 4.26
CA GLY A 76 14.63 -6.43 2.85
C GLY A 76 13.95 -7.55 2.07
N LEU A 77 13.77 -8.74 2.65
CA LEU A 77 13.01 -9.83 2.04
C LEU A 77 11.52 -9.51 1.95
N GLY A 78 10.93 -8.97 3.03
CA GLY A 78 9.52 -8.60 3.10
C GLY A 78 9.13 -7.55 2.06
N VAL A 79 9.92 -6.49 1.92
CA VAL A 79 9.70 -5.43 0.93
C VAL A 79 9.83 -5.98 -0.50
N GLY A 80 10.79 -6.87 -0.77
CA GLY A 80 10.91 -7.53 -2.07
C GLY A 80 9.70 -8.41 -2.41
N VAL A 81 9.16 -9.14 -1.44
CA VAL A 81 7.91 -9.91 -1.56
C VAL A 81 6.73 -9.00 -1.84
N LEU A 82 6.61 -7.89 -1.11
CA LEU A 82 5.54 -6.91 -1.32
C LEU A 82 5.61 -6.29 -2.72
N ALA A 83 6.80 -5.83 -3.15
CA ALA A 83 7.01 -5.25 -4.48
C ALA A 83 6.65 -6.27 -5.58
N SER A 84 7.05 -7.53 -5.43
CA SER A 84 6.69 -8.62 -6.34
C SER A 84 5.18 -8.88 -6.37
N ALA A 85 4.51 -8.83 -5.22
CA ALA A 85 3.06 -9.03 -5.12
C ALA A 85 2.28 -7.90 -5.80
N VAL A 86 2.62 -6.65 -5.49
CA VAL A 86 2.03 -5.43 -6.09
C VAL A 86 2.21 -5.43 -7.61
N ARG A 87 3.43 -5.73 -8.08
CA ARG A 87 3.70 -5.84 -9.52
C ARG A 87 2.90 -6.96 -10.18
N SER A 88 2.82 -8.13 -9.54
CA SER A 88 2.04 -9.28 -10.02
C SER A 88 0.54 -9.02 -10.04
N TYR A 89 0.05 -8.11 -9.19
CA TYR A 89 -1.34 -7.71 -9.14
C TYR A 89 -1.74 -6.85 -10.35
N GLY A 90 -0.77 -6.15 -10.97
CA GLY A 90 -0.97 -5.36 -12.17
C GLY A 90 -0.50 -3.90 -12.04
N VAL A 91 -0.03 -3.50 -10.85
CA VAL A 91 0.54 -2.16 -10.59
C VAL A 91 1.98 -2.13 -11.06
N ARG A 92 2.23 -1.57 -12.25
CA ARG A 92 3.54 -1.62 -12.91
C ARG A 92 4.03 -0.23 -13.27
N PHE A 93 4.83 0.34 -12.37
CA PHE A 93 5.54 1.59 -12.63
C PHE A 93 6.64 1.39 -13.69
N PRO A 94 7.01 2.46 -14.43
CA PRO A 94 8.26 2.49 -15.18
C PRO A 94 9.45 2.17 -14.26
N ALA A 95 10.50 1.52 -14.79
CA ALA A 95 11.61 1.01 -13.97
C ALA A 95 12.22 2.05 -13.01
N PRO A 96 12.52 3.30 -13.42
CA PRO A 96 13.08 4.30 -12.51
C PRO A 96 12.13 4.67 -11.37
N VAL A 97 10.85 4.84 -11.69
CA VAL A 97 9.81 5.18 -10.71
C VAL A 97 9.59 4.01 -9.75
N GLY A 98 9.54 2.78 -10.28
CA GLY A 98 9.44 1.57 -9.46
C GLY A 98 10.60 1.42 -8.49
N ALA A 99 11.82 1.80 -8.90
CA ALA A 99 13.02 1.71 -8.08
C ALA A 99 12.94 2.71 -6.92
N VAL A 100 12.61 3.97 -7.22
CA VAL A 100 12.42 5.01 -6.20
C VAL A 100 11.31 4.62 -5.21
N VAL A 101 10.15 4.19 -5.70
CA VAL A 101 9.02 3.78 -4.84
C VAL A 101 9.41 2.60 -3.95
N THR A 102 10.12 1.61 -4.48
CA THR A 102 10.53 0.43 -3.72
C THR A 102 11.62 0.77 -2.70
N GLY A 103 12.57 1.62 -3.06
CA GLY A 103 13.60 2.11 -2.15
C GLY A 103 13.02 2.94 -1.01
N ALA A 104 12.12 3.88 -1.32
CA ALA A 104 11.41 4.67 -0.32
C ALA A 104 10.56 3.79 0.62
N ALA A 105 9.94 2.72 0.10
CA ALA A 105 9.22 1.75 0.93
C ALA A 105 10.16 0.97 1.87
N ALA A 106 11.36 0.59 1.39
CA ALA A 106 12.36 -0.07 2.23
C ALA A 106 12.87 0.84 3.34
N MET A 107 13.18 2.09 3.00
CA MET A 107 13.62 3.15 3.91
C MET A 107 12.56 3.43 4.99
N ALA A 108 11.30 3.63 4.57
CA ALA A 108 10.20 3.82 5.52
C ALA A 108 10.03 2.61 6.45
N ALA A 109 10.25 1.39 5.96
CA ALA A 109 10.11 0.19 6.76
C ALA A 109 11.21 0.01 7.82
N THR A 110 12.36 0.68 7.68
CA THR A 110 13.39 0.78 8.73
C THR A 110 13.19 1.98 9.64
N ASP A 111 12.85 3.14 9.07
CA ASP A 111 12.88 4.41 9.78
C ASP A 111 11.63 4.66 10.62
N VAL A 112 10.45 4.26 10.12
CA VAL A 112 9.19 4.48 10.84
C VAL A 112 9.20 3.75 12.19
N PRO A 113 9.59 2.46 12.30
CA PRO A 113 9.74 1.82 13.61
C PRO A 113 10.72 2.55 14.53
N GLY A 114 11.86 2.99 13.99
CA GLY A 114 12.85 3.76 14.75
C GLY A 114 12.30 5.08 15.29
N ALA A 115 11.52 5.79 14.48
CA ALA A 115 10.87 7.04 14.85
C ALA A 115 9.76 6.85 15.88
N LEU A 116 8.94 5.81 15.72
CA LEU A 116 7.87 5.49 16.67
C LEU A 116 8.42 5.07 18.04
N LEU A 117 9.57 4.41 18.06
CA LEU A 117 10.26 4.02 19.30
C LEU A 117 11.16 5.13 19.88
N GLY A 118 11.20 6.32 19.25
CA GLY A 118 12.01 7.44 19.71
C GLY A 118 13.54 7.23 19.57
N VAL A 119 13.97 6.29 18.73
CA VAL A 119 15.39 5.95 18.50
C VAL A 119 16.07 6.90 17.51
N SER A 120 15.29 7.47 16.59
CA SER A 120 15.72 8.45 15.57
C SER A 120 14.55 9.39 15.26
N ASP A 121 14.81 10.62 14.81
CA ASP A 121 13.77 11.51 14.28
C ASP A 121 14.17 12.04 12.90
N PRO A 122 13.56 11.54 11.81
CA PRO A 122 13.83 12.02 10.45
C PRO A 122 13.61 13.52 10.23
N ARG A 123 12.85 14.18 11.12
CA ARG A 123 12.57 15.62 11.04
C ARG A 123 13.76 16.47 11.48
N THR A 124 14.70 15.91 12.23
CA THR A 124 15.91 16.59 12.70
C THR A 124 17.15 16.23 11.89
N TRP A 125 17.02 15.37 10.88
CA TRP A 125 18.12 14.93 10.05
C TRP A 125 18.70 16.05 9.20
N THR A 126 20.02 16.09 9.11
CA THR A 126 20.72 16.95 8.15
C THR A 126 20.54 16.42 6.73
N ALA A 127 20.84 17.25 5.73
CA ALA A 127 20.87 16.79 4.34
C ALA A 127 21.88 15.64 4.12
N GLY A 128 22.97 15.62 4.90
CA GLY A 128 23.96 14.55 4.89
C GLY A 128 23.39 13.22 5.41
N ASP A 129 22.61 13.27 6.49
CA ASP A 129 21.95 12.09 7.06
C ASP A 129 20.93 11.52 6.08
N TRP A 130 20.09 12.39 5.50
CA TRP A 130 19.14 12.01 4.46
C TRP A 130 19.82 11.34 3.27
N LEU A 131 20.94 11.88 2.78
CA LEU A 131 21.65 11.29 1.66
C LEU A 131 22.28 9.94 2.01
N ALA A 132 22.91 9.85 3.19
CA ALA A 132 23.58 8.65 3.66
C ALA A 132 22.60 7.49 3.89
N ASP A 133 21.34 7.80 4.17
CA ASP A 133 20.27 6.83 4.32
C ASP A 133 19.55 6.54 2.99
N ALA A 134 19.19 7.56 2.21
CA ALA A 134 18.46 7.36 0.96
C ALA A 134 19.28 6.63 -0.12
N ALA A 135 20.60 6.85 -0.20
CA ALA A 135 21.42 6.25 -1.27
C ALA A 135 21.45 4.70 -1.23
N PRO A 136 21.74 4.04 -0.09
CA PRO A 136 21.61 2.58 0.03
C PRO A 136 20.20 2.06 -0.30
N HIS A 137 19.15 2.77 0.10
CA HIS A 137 17.76 2.38 -0.17
C HIS A 137 17.36 2.55 -1.64
N LEU A 138 17.88 3.56 -2.33
CA LEU A 138 17.70 3.69 -3.78
C LEU A 138 18.42 2.56 -4.54
N ALA A 139 19.61 2.17 -4.09
CA ALA A 139 20.32 1.02 -4.65
C ALA A 139 19.56 -0.30 -4.41
N TYR A 140 18.98 -0.48 -3.22
CA TYR A 140 18.05 -1.57 -2.92
C TYR A 140 16.89 -1.59 -3.92
N GLY A 141 16.21 -0.44 -4.09
CA GLY A 141 15.05 -0.33 -4.97
C GLY A 141 15.38 -0.61 -6.44
N ALA A 142 16.54 -0.14 -6.91
CA ALA A 142 17.04 -0.42 -8.25
C ALA A 142 17.28 -1.93 -8.47
N ALA A 143 17.99 -2.58 -7.55
CA ALA A 143 18.25 -4.02 -7.64
C ALA A 143 16.97 -4.86 -7.58
N VAL A 144 16.02 -4.50 -6.70
CA VAL A 144 14.70 -5.14 -6.66
C VAL A 144 14.00 -5.00 -8.01
N GLN A 145 13.93 -3.80 -8.59
CA GLN A 145 13.29 -3.62 -9.89
C GLN A 145 13.97 -4.42 -11.00
N SER A 146 15.30 -4.44 -11.05
CA SER A 146 16.04 -5.22 -12.04
C SER A 146 15.67 -6.71 -11.99
N VAL A 147 15.57 -7.30 -10.79
CA VAL A 147 15.15 -8.70 -10.63
C VAL A 147 13.69 -8.90 -11.06
N LEU A 148 12.79 -8.00 -10.66
CA LEU A 148 11.38 -8.10 -11.01
C LEU A 148 11.14 -7.97 -12.53
N GLU A 149 11.97 -7.21 -13.22
CA GLU A 149 11.94 -7.06 -14.68
C GLU A 149 12.55 -8.25 -15.41
N ALA A 150 13.66 -8.78 -14.91
CA ALA A 150 14.32 -9.97 -15.47
C ALA A 150 13.47 -11.24 -15.32
N VAL A 151 12.65 -11.33 -14.26
CA VAL A 151 11.84 -12.52 -13.95
C VAL A 151 10.34 -12.19 -13.97
N PRO A 152 9.72 -11.94 -15.14
CA PRO A 152 8.30 -11.61 -15.20
C PRO A 152 7.42 -12.80 -14.81
N THR A 153 6.28 -12.53 -14.18
CA THR A 153 5.26 -13.56 -13.92
C THR A 153 4.46 -13.90 -15.19
N PRO A 154 3.78 -15.06 -15.26
CA PRO A 154 2.89 -15.37 -16.39
C PRO A 154 1.83 -14.30 -16.65
N ARG A 155 1.30 -13.69 -15.59
CA ARG A 155 0.29 -12.62 -15.69
C ARG A 155 0.89 -11.35 -16.30
N GLU A 156 2.11 -11.01 -15.92
CA GLU A 156 2.85 -9.88 -16.50
C GLU A 156 3.17 -10.09 -17.98
N ARG A 157 3.47 -11.33 -18.40
CA ARG A 157 3.64 -11.66 -19.83
C ARG A 157 2.34 -11.55 -20.61
N ALA A 158 1.21 -11.89 -19.99
CA ALA A 158 -0.10 -11.88 -20.64
C ALA A 158 -0.77 -10.50 -20.71
N THR A 159 -0.26 -9.48 -20.00
CA THR A 159 -0.88 -8.15 -19.91
C THR A 159 0.08 -7.07 -20.41
N PRO A 160 -0.30 -6.26 -21.43
CA PRO A 160 0.57 -5.19 -21.93
C PRO A 160 0.88 -4.12 -20.87
N ARG A 161 2.08 -3.53 -20.89
CA ARG A 161 2.47 -2.38 -20.04
C ARG A 161 1.97 -1.03 -20.62
N GLY A 162 0.71 -0.97 -21.06
CA GLY A 162 0.09 0.26 -21.55
C GLY A 162 -0.46 1.13 -20.42
N PRO A 163 -0.59 2.46 -20.61
CA PRO A 163 -1.30 3.31 -19.65
C PRO A 163 -2.77 2.89 -19.54
N ALA A 164 -3.36 3.12 -18.37
CA ALA A 164 -4.79 2.91 -18.16
C ALA A 164 -5.60 3.93 -18.97
N ARG A 165 -6.78 3.52 -19.44
CA ARG A 165 -7.70 4.41 -20.17
C ARG A 165 -8.20 5.53 -19.25
N PRO A 166 -8.48 6.73 -19.79
CA PRO A 166 -8.98 7.86 -19.00
C PRO A 166 -10.22 7.52 -18.17
N GLY A 167 -11.11 6.66 -18.68
CA GLY A 167 -12.29 6.21 -17.94
C GLY A 167 -11.96 5.44 -16.65
N VAL A 168 -10.93 4.57 -16.67
CA VAL A 168 -10.48 3.84 -15.47
C VAL A 168 -9.82 4.79 -14.48
N VAL A 169 -9.04 5.74 -14.98
CA VAL A 169 -8.38 6.76 -14.16
C VAL A 169 -9.41 7.64 -13.45
N LEU A 170 -10.43 8.14 -14.17
CA LEU A 170 -11.51 8.93 -13.60
C LEU A 170 -12.30 8.13 -12.54
N ARG A 171 -12.66 6.89 -12.85
CA ARG A 171 -13.35 6.00 -11.88
C ARG A 171 -12.49 5.76 -10.64
N SER A 172 -11.18 5.66 -10.80
CA SER A 172 -10.24 5.52 -9.68
C SER A 172 -10.15 6.79 -8.83
N ALA A 173 -10.23 7.97 -9.44
CA ALA A 173 -10.32 9.25 -8.71
C ALA A 173 -11.61 9.32 -7.89
N LEU A 174 -12.76 9.00 -8.49
CA LEU A 174 -14.06 8.98 -7.81
C LEU A 174 -14.09 7.97 -6.66
N LEU A 175 -13.53 6.78 -6.89
CA LEU A 175 -13.41 5.75 -5.85
C LEU A 175 -12.45 6.20 -4.74
N GLY A 176 -11.36 6.88 -5.09
CA GLY A 176 -10.46 7.52 -4.14
C GLY A 176 -11.19 8.54 -3.27
N LEU A 177 -11.95 9.46 -3.86
CA LEU A 177 -12.74 10.46 -3.13
C LEU A 177 -13.72 9.79 -2.14
N ALA A 178 -14.39 8.73 -2.60
CA ALA A 178 -15.26 7.92 -1.74
C ALA A 178 -14.47 7.25 -0.60
N ALA A 179 -13.31 6.64 -0.91
CA ALA A 179 -12.42 6.02 0.07
C ALA A 179 -11.88 7.03 1.12
N GLY A 180 -11.64 8.28 0.70
CA GLY A 180 -11.25 9.38 1.58
C GLY A 180 -12.34 9.75 2.59
N SER A 181 -13.60 9.59 2.22
CA SER A 181 -14.74 9.79 3.14
C SER A 181 -14.99 8.54 3.99
N ARG A 182 -14.88 7.34 3.39
CA ARG A 182 -15.12 6.02 3.99
C ARG A 182 -14.12 4.99 3.46
N SER A 183 -13.18 4.58 4.29
CA SER A 183 -12.01 3.79 3.90
C SER A 183 -12.40 2.46 3.24
N SER A 184 -13.41 1.78 3.80
CA SER A 184 -13.93 0.51 3.29
C SER A 184 -14.44 0.59 1.85
N LEU A 185 -14.90 1.74 1.36
CA LEU A 185 -15.44 1.87 -0.01
C LEU A 185 -14.39 1.61 -1.08
N GLY A 186 -13.12 1.95 -0.84
CA GLY A 186 -12.03 1.70 -1.78
C GLY A 186 -11.88 0.20 -2.10
N PHE A 187 -12.07 -0.67 -1.11
CA PHE A 187 -12.04 -2.12 -1.29
C PHE A 187 -13.42 -2.72 -1.60
N ALA A 188 -14.45 -2.36 -0.81
CA ALA A 188 -15.76 -2.97 -0.84
C ALA A 188 -16.53 -2.63 -2.13
N GLY A 189 -16.44 -1.39 -2.62
CA GLY A 189 -17.14 -0.94 -3.83
C GLY A 189 -16.85 -1.83 -5.03
N PRO A 190 -15.57 -2.04 -5.38
CA PRO A 190 -15.22 -3.02 -6.39
C PRO A 190 -15.73 -4.42 -6.00
N VAL A 191 -15.36 -4.98 -4.85
CA VAL A 191 -15.69 -6.38 -4.50
C VAL A 191 -17.18 -6.70 -4.64
N LEU A 192 -18.06 -5.82 -4.17
CA LEU A 192 -19.51 -5.99 -4.22
C LEU A 192 -20.05 -5.98 -5.66
N THR A 193 -19.51 -5.11 -6.51
CA THR A 193 -19.91 -4.93 -7.92
C THR A 193 -19.23 -5.90 -8.88
N ALA A 194 -18.35 -6.79 -8.41
CA ALA A 194 -17.73 -7.80 -9.26
C ALA A 194 -18.81 -8.73 -9.87
N SER A 195 -18.76 -8.92 -11.19
CA SER A 195 -19.69 -9.80 -11.91
C SER A 195 -19.48 -11.25 -11.49
N THR A 196 -20.55 -11.91 -11.04
CA THR A 196 -20.57 -13.34 -10.71
C THR A 196 -20.60 -14.24 -11.95
N THR A 197 -20.90 -13.67 -13.12
CA THR A 197 -21.06 -14.39 -14.39
C THR A 197 -19.73 -14.81 -15.03
N ALA A 198 -18.60 -14.19 -14.67
CA ALA A 198 -17.28 -14.60 -15.14
C ALA A 198 -16.76 -15.90 -14.47
N VAL A 199 -17.53 -16.48 -13.54
CA VAL A 199 -17.16 -17.65 -12.73
C VAL A 199 -17.67 -18.98 -13.34
N VAL A 200 -18.33 -18.95 -14.50
CA VAL A 200 -19.02 -20.12 -15.11
C VAL A 200 -18.08 -21.05 -15.90
N ARG A 201 -16.86 -21.32 -15.40
CA ARG A 201 -16.04 -22.38 -16.03
C ARG A 201 -15.21 -23.27 -15.11
N ASP A 202 -15.17 -23.06 -13.79
CA ASP A 202 -14.66 -24.08 -12.86
C ASP A 202 -15.13 -23.90 -11.39
N ARG A 203 -15.70 -24.99 -10.85
CA ARG A 203 -15.92 -25.38 -9.44
C ARG A 203 -16.66 -24.43 -8.47
N ASP A 204 -17.61 -25.03 -7.76
CA ASP A 204 -18.42 -24.49 -6.65
C ASP A 204 -17.62 -23.78 -5.53
N THR A 205 -16.33 -24.10 -5.39
CA THR A 205 -15.38 -23.44 -4.49
C THR A 205 -15.08 -21.99 -4.88
N THR A 206 -15.02 -21.68 -6.18
CA THR A 206 -14.78 -20.32 -6.70
C THR A 206 -15.98 -19.42 -6.40
N ARG A 207 -17.19 -19.94 -6.58
CA ARG A 207 -18.44 -19.24 -6.25
C ARG A 207 -18.52 -18.92 -4.76
N ARG A 208 -18.23 -19.90 -3.89
CA ARG A 208 -18.20 -19.70 -2.43
C ARG A 208 -17.18 -18.63 -2.01
N ARG A 209 -15.99 -18.60 -2.59
CA ARG A 209 -14.98 -17.56 -2.32
C ARG A 209 -15.43 -16.17 -2.74
N VAL A 210 -16.05 -16.03 -3.91
CA VAL A 210 -16.59 -14.73 -4.36
C VAL A 210 -17.72 -14.28 -3.44
N LEU A 211 -18.63 -15.17 -3.06
CA LEU A 211 -19.73 -14.85 -2.15
C LEU A 211 -19.21 -14.46 -0.76
N ALA A 212 -18.29 -15.23 -0.19
CA ALA A 212 -17.64 -14.91 1.07
C ALA A 212 -16.94 -13.55 1.02
N GLY A 213 -16.23 -13.24 -0.08
CA GLY A 213 -15.62 -11.94 -0.29
C GLY A 213 -16.64 -10.80 -0.32
N LYS A 214 -17.80 -10.99 -0.96
CA LYS A 214 -18.90 -10.00 -0.96
C LYS A 214 -19.50 -9.81 0.44
N VAL A 215 -19.71 -10.90 1.18
CA VAL A 215 -20.22 -10.84 2.56
C VAL A 215 -19.25 -10.09 3.46
N LEU A 216 -17.96 -10.41 3.40
CA LEU A 216 -16.92 -9.73 4.18
C LEU A 216 -16.81 -8.24 3.81
N ALA A 217 -16.89 -7.91 2.52
CA ALA A 217 -16.89 -6.51 2.06
C ALA A 217 -18.12 -5.75 2.55
N ALA A 218 -19.31 -6.35 2.50
CA ALA A 218 -20.54 -5.76 3.03
C ALA A 218 -20.47 -5.57 4.55
N ALA A 219 -19.96 -6.56 5.27
CA ALA A 219 -19.77 -6.50 6.72
C ALA A 219 -18.77 -5.39 7.10
N ALA A 220 -17.64 -5.27 6.42
CA ALA A 220 -16.65 -4.22 6.66
C ALA A 220 -17.23 -2.81 6.43
N LEU A 221 -17.97 -2.63 5.32
CA LEU A 221 -18.64 -1.35 5.03
C LEU A 221 -19.70 -1.01 6.08
N THR A 222 -20.56 -1.98 6.42
CA THR A 222 -21.62 -1.78 7.42
C THR A 222 -21.02 -1.49 8.79
N GLY A 223 -19.97 -2.21 9.17
CA GLY A 223 -19.23 -1.99 10.41
C GLY A 223 -18.65 -0.59 10.51
N GLU A 224 -17.99 -0.08 9.46
CA GLU A 224 -17.44 1.29 9.44
C GLU A 224 -18.56 2.34 9.51
N LEU A 225 -19.68 2.15 8.80
CA LEU A 225 -20.83 3.07 8.82
C LEU A 225 -21.54 3.14 10.18
N VAL A 226 -21.57 2.03 10.92
CA VAL A 226 -22.14 1.97 12.27
C VAL A 226 -21.16 2.55 13.29
N ALA A 227 -19.90 2.14 13.24
CA ALA A 227 -18.86 2.59 14.17
C ALA A 227 -18.65 4.11 14.11
N ASP A 228 -18.76 4.74 12.93
CA ASP A 228 -18.61 6.19 12.78
C ASP A 228 -19.71 7.01 13.49
N LYS A 229 -20.87 6.41 13.76
CA LYS A 229 -21.98 7.08 14.45
C LYS A 229 -21.90 6.94 15.96
N HIS A 230 -20.95 6.15 16.46
CA HIS A 230 -20.75 5.98 17.88
C HIS A 230 -20.13 7.25 18.49
N PRO A 231 -20.54 7.67 19.70
CA PRO A 231 -19.97 8.84 20.38
C PRO A 231 -18.45 8.77 20.57
N ASP A 232 -17.92 7.56 20.78
CA ASP A 232 -16.49 7.29 20.99
C ASP A 232 -15.71 7.00 19.70
N ALA A 233 -16.24 7.39 18.53
CA ALA A 233 -15.53 7.19 17.28
C ALA A 233 -14.16 7.92 17.29
N PRO A 234 -13.06 7.26 16.85
CA PRO A 234 -11.74 7.88 16.84
C PRO A 234 -11.67 9.18 16.02
N PRO A 235 -10.76 10.10 16.35
CA PRO A 235 -10.56 11.33 15.59
C PRO A 235 -10.25 11.04 14.12
N ARG A 236 -10.98 11.73 13.21
CA ARG A 236 -10.86 11.56 11.75
C ARG A 236 -9.54 12.08 11.17
N ASP A 237 -8.79 12.88 11.92
CA ASP A 237 -7.53 13.53 11.55
C ASP A 237 -6.28 12.80 12.07
N GLY A 238 -6.47 11.67 12.77
CA GLY A 238 -5.35 10.81 13.15
C GLY A 238 -4.59 10.27 11.94
N ALA A 239 -3.26 10.17 12.06
CA ALA A 239 -2.39 9.65 11.00
C ALA A 239 -2.77 8.22 10.56
N GLY A 240 -3.23 7.37 11.50
CA GLY A 240 -3.63 5.99 11.23
C GLY A 240 -4.85 5.88 10.29
N PRO A 241 -6.00 6.48 10.62
CA PRO A 241 -7.16 6.54 9.72
C PRO A 241 -6.83 7.08 8.32
N LEU A 242 -6.02 8.14 8.23
CA LEU A 242 -5.60 8.70 6.94
C LEU A 242 -4.77 7.70 6.12
N ALA A 243 -3.80 7.03 6.74
CA ALA A 243 -2.99 6.01 6.08
C ALA A 243 -3.87 4.87 5.53
N GLY A 244 -4.85 4.41 6.30
CA GLY A 244 -5.83 3.41 5.86
C GLY A 244 -6.59 3.86 4.61
N ARG A 245 -7.12 5.09 4.60
CA ARG A 245 -7.85 5.65 3.44
C ARG A 245 -6.98 5.75 2.19
N ILE A 246 -5.74 6.18 2.33
CA ILE A 246 -4.78 6.26 1.21
C ILE A 246 -4.53 4.86 0.63
N LEU A 247 -4.27 3.87 1.49
CA LEU A 247 -4.05 2.48 1.08
C LEU A 247 -5.27 1.88 0.38
N TYR A 248 -6.48 2.08 0.92
CA TYR A 248 -7.70 1.57 0.29
C TYR A 248 -8.07 2.33 -0.99
N GLY A 249 -7.73 3.62 -1.10
CA GLY A 249 -7.80 4.37 -2.36
C GLY A 249 -6.89 3.78 -3.43
N ALA A 250 -5.64 3.44 -3.07
CA ALA A 250 -4.67 2.80 -3.96
C ALA A 250 -5.17 1.43 -4.44
N GLU A 251 -5.59 0.57 -3.51
CA GLU A 251 -6.12 -0.77 -3.80
C GLU A 251 -7.37 -0.69 -4.67
N GLY A 252 -8.29 0.25 -4.39
CA GLY A 252 -9.49 0.46 -5.19
C GLY A 252 -9.17 0.80 -6.65
N GLY A 253 -8.27 1.75 -6.87
CA GLY A 253 -7.81 2.12 -8.22
C GLY A 253 -7.09 0.97 -8.92
N ALA A 254 -6.16 0.28 -8.24
CA ALA A 254 -5.48 -0.89 -8.79
C ALA A 254 -6.44 -2.01 -9.17
N ARG A 255 -7.47 -2.24 -8.35
CA ARG A 255 -8.49 -3.27 -8.56
C ARG A 255 -9.44 -2.94 -9.70
N LEU A 256 -9.79 -1.67 -9.89
CA LEU A 256 -10.54 -1.23 -11.07
C LEU A 256 -9.74 -1.48 -12.34
N ALA A 257 -8.46 -1.12 -12.36
CA ALA A 257 -7.58 -1.40 -13.50
C ALA A 257 -7.43 -2.91 -13.78
N ALA A 258 -7.33 -3.72 -12.73
CA ALA A 258 -7.21 -5.16 -12.85
C ALA A 258 -8.45 -5.82 -13.49
N ARG A 259 -9.66 -5.24 -13.31
CA ARG A 259 -10.90 -5.71 -13.97
C ARG A 259 -10.84 -5.53 -15.48
N GLU A 260 -10.33 -4.39 -15.90
CA GLU A 260 -10.20 -4.00 -17.30
C GLU A 260 -8.91 -4.58 -17.94
N ARG A 261 -8.11 -5.34 -17.16
CA ARG A 261 -6.80 -5.89 -17.56
C ARG A 261 -5.79 -4.81 -17.97
N GLU A 262 -5.88 -3.65 -17.34
CA GLU A 262 -5.00 -2.50 -17.58
C GLU A 262 -3.90 -2.38 -16.51
N ASN A 263 -2.92 -1.52 -16.76
CA ASN A 263 -1.87 -1.21 -15.78
C ASN A 263 -2.44 -0.39 -14.61
N GLY A 264 -2.30 -0.90 -13.39
CA GLY A 264 -2.83 -0.27 -12.18
C GLY A 264 -1.99 0.87 -11.60
N ALA A 265 -0.81 1.17 -12.15
CA ALA A 265 0.10 2.18 -11.57
C ALA A 265 -0.53 3.57 -11.44
N LEU A 266 -1.01 4.14 -12.55
CA LEU A 266 -1.68 5.45 -12.52
C LEU A 266 -3.01 5.41 -11.76
N PRO A 267 -3.91 4.43 -11.98
CA PRO A 267 -5.13 4.25 -11.19
C PRO A 267 -4.90 4.19 -9.67
N ALA A 268 -3.87 3.48 -9.20
CA ALA A 268 -3.53 3.39 -7.78
C ALA A 268 -3.12 4.77 -7.22
N VAL A 269 -2.21 5.47 -7.91
CA VAL A 269 -1.76 6.81 -7.49
C VAL A 269 -2.92 7.82 -7.48
N VAL A 270 -3.77 7.79 -8.51
CA VAL A 270 -4.94 8.66 -8.59
C VAL A 270 -5.98 8.32 -7.52
N GLY A 271 -6.14 7.03 -7.19
CA GLY A 271 -6.96 6.59 -6.06
C GLY A 271 -6.44 7.10 -4.71
N MET A 272 -5.12 7.07 -4.49
CA MET A 272 -4.49 7.66 -3.30
C MET A 272 -4.75 9.16 -3.22
N ALA A 273 -4.51 9.90 -4.31
CA ALA A 273 -4.73 11.34 -4.36
C ALA A 273 -6.20 11.70 -4.11
N GLY A 274 -7.12 10.95 -4.72
CA GLY A 274 -8.55 11.07 -4.48
C GLY A 274 -8.90 10.84 -3.01
N ALA A 275 -8.28 9.86 -2.34
CA ALA A 275 -8.51 9.61 -0.92
C ALA A 275 -8.00 10.72 0.00
N CYS A 276 -6.87 11.34 -0.32
CA CYS A 276 -6.39 12.54 0.38
C CYS A 276 -7.41 13.69 0.25
N VAL A 277 -7.82 13.98 -0.99
CA VAL A 277 -8.78 15.06 -1.28
C VAL A 277 -10.13 14.78 -0.61
N GLY A 278 -10.64 13.55 -0.70
CA GLY A 278 -11.89 13.14 -0.05
C GLY A 278 -11.83 13.25 1.48
N SER A 279 -10.68 12.94 2.09
CA SER A 279 -10.49 13.09 3.53
C SER A 279 -10.58 14.55 3.98
N VAL A 280 -9.92 15.46 3.25
CA VAL A 280 -9.96 16.90 3.53
C VAL A 280 -11.36 17.48 3.27
N ALA A 281 -12.00 17.06 2.16
CA ALA A 281 -13.34 17.50 1.81
C ALA A 281 -14.38 17.06 2.85
N GLY A 282 -14.33 15.82 3.33
CA GLY A 282 -15.20 15.31 4.39
C GLY A 282 -15.04 16.08 5.71
N LEU A 283 -13.80 16.41 6.10
CA LEU A 283 -13.53 17.27 7.26
C LEU A 283 -14.13 18.68 7.07
N GLY A 284 -13.95 19.27 5.88
CA GLY A 284 -14.55 20.56 5.53
C GLY A 284 -16.07 20.54 5.60
N TRP A 285 -16.71 19.50 5.06
CA TRP A 285 -18.15 19.29 5.13
C TRP A 285 -18.65 19.24 6.57
N ARG A 286 -18.01 18.46 7.44
CA ARG A 286 -18.40 18.36 8.86
C ARG A 286 -18.27 19.67 9.62
N ARG A 287 -17.21 20.42 9.37
CA ARG A 287 -17.00 21.75 9.96
C ARG A 287 -18.06 22.74 9.48
N TRP A 288 -18.39 22.72 8.19
CA TRP A 288 -19.43 23.59 7.64
C TRP A 288 -20.83 23.24 8.16
N ALA A 289 -21.16 21.95 8.23
CA ALA A 289 -22.46 21.47 8.70
C ALA A 289 -22.67 21.66 10.22
N ALA A 290 -21.58 21.80 10.99
CA ALA A 290 -21.65 22.08 12.42
C ALA A 290 -22.46 23.37 12.68
N GLY A 291 -23.46 23.26 13.55
CA GLY A 291 -24.38 24.37 13.87
C GLY A 291 -25.44 24.68 12.80
N ARG A 292 -25.41 24.03 11.63
CA ARG A 292 -26.43 24.18 10.57
C ARG A 292 -27.44 23.05 10.52
N MET A 293 -27.03 21.85 10.93
CA MET A 293 -27.90 20.67 10.96
C MET A 293 -27.45 19.68 12.04
N PRO A 294 -28.32 18.74 12.48
CA PRO A 294 -27.94 17.67 13.40
C PRO A 294 -26.73 16.86 12.90
N PRO A 295 -25.79 16.46 13.78
CA PRO A 295 -24.59 15.71 13.38
C PRO A 295 -24.87 14.40 12.63
N LEU A 296 -25.95 13.71 13.00
CA LEU A 296 -26.39 12.48 12.33
C LEU A 296 -26.85 12.77 10.89
N GLN A 297 -27.58 13.87 10.67
CA GLN A 297 -28.04 14.25 9.33
C GLN A 297 -26.85 14.59 8.42
N ALA A 298 -25.89 15.36 8.92
CA ALA A 298 -24.65 15.65 8.20
C ALA A 298 -23.88 14.37 7.83
N ALA A 299 -23.92 13.35 8.70
CA ALA A 299 -23.28 12.06 8.46
C ALA A 299 -23.93 11.27 7.35
N LEU A 300 -25.25 11.18 7.38
CA LEU A 300 -26.01 10.42 6.38
C LEU A 300 -25.88 11.05 4.99
N LEU A 301 -25.80 12.38 4.90
CA LEU A 301 -25.56 13.08 3.63
C LEU A 301 -24.16 12.79 3.08
N GLU A 302 -23.13 12.85 3.93
CA GLU A 302 -21.76 12.49 3.55
C GLU A 302 -21.68 11.03 3.07
N ASP A 303 -22.29 10.11 3.82
CA ASP A 303 -22.36 8.69 3.46
C ASP A 303 -23.07 8.48 2.12
N GLY A 304 -24.17 9.18 1.88
CA GLY A 304 -24.92 9.14 0.62
C GLY A 304 -24.07 9.59 -0.57
N VAL A 305 -23.32 10.68 -0.43
CA VAL A 305 -22.39 11.17 -1.46
C VAL A 305 -21.26 10.16 -1.69
N ALA A 306 -20.64 9.65 -0.62
CA ALA A 306 -19.55 8.68 -0.73
C ALA A 306 -20.01 7.37 -1.41
N LEU A 307 -21.17 6.85 -1.04
CA LEU A 307 -21.79 5.68 -1.67
C LEU A 307 -22.14 5.95 -3.14
N GLY A 308 -22.66 7.13 -3.46
CA GLY A 308 -22.95 7.54 -4.83
C GLY A 308 -21.69 7.59 -5.71
N LEU A 309 -20.61 8.20 -5.20
CA LEU A 309 -19.31 8.24 -5.88
C LEU A 309 -18.74 6.83 -6.10
N ALA A 310 -18.78 5.98 -5.07
CA ALA A 310 -18.34 4.59 -5.18
C ALA A 310 -19.18 3.78 -6.19
N ALA A 311 -20.49 3.99 -6.23
CA ALA A 311 -21.38 3.35 -7.20
C ALA A 311 -21.07 3.81 -8.63
N LEU A 312 -20.91 5.12 -8.87
CA LEU A 312 -20.52 5.67 -10.17
C LEU A 312 -19.15 5.13 -10.63
N ALA A 313 -18.22 4.97 -9.69
CA ALA A 313 -16.91 4.41 -9.97
C ALA A 313 -16.96 2.91 -10.26
N CYS A 314 -17.82 2.14 -9.58
CA CYS A 314 -17.71 0.68 -9.59
C CYS A 314 -18.70 -0.03 -10.52
N LEU A 315 -19.87 0.56 -10.75
CA LEU A 315 -20.88 -0.04 -11.62
C LEU A 315 -20.36 -0.09 -13.07
N PRO A 316 -20.63 -1.20 -13.81
CA PRO A 316 -20.30 -1.27 -15.21
C PRO A 316 -21.03 -0.14 -15.95
N GLY A 317 -20.31 0.65 -16.75
CA GLY A 317 -20.98 1.51 -17.72
C GLY A 317 -21.90 0.64 -18.58
N ARG A 318 -23.14 1.09 -18.84
CA ARG A 318 -24.09 0.38 -19.72
C ARG A 318 -23.35 0.00 -21.00
N SER A 319 -23.01 -1.28 -21.14
CA SER A 319 -22.28 -1.77 -22.31
C SER A 319 -23.11 -1.41 -23.53
N ARG A 320 -22.59 -0.54 -24.41
CA ARG A 320 -23.17 -0.44 -25.75
C ARG A 320 -23.05 -1.84 -26.36
N PRO A 321 -24.15 -2.43 -26.87
CA PRO A 321 -24.05 -3.74 -27.52
C PRO A 321 -22.99 -3.64 -28.61
N HIS A 322 -22.11 -4.62 -28.67
CA HIS A 322 -21.20 -4.77 -29.80
C HIS A 322 -22.08 -4.90 -31.05
N LEU A 323 -22.12 -3.85 -31.88
CA LEU A 323 -22.70 -3.95 -33.21
C LEU A 323 -21.81 -4.90 -34.00
N VAL A 324 -22.22 -6.16 -34.07
CA VAL A 324 -21.64 -7.14 -34.98
C VAL A 324 -22.10 -6.73 -36.36
N VAL A 325 -21.18 -6.19 -37.16
CA VAL A 325 -21.42 -6.01 -38.60
C VAL A 325 -21.43 -7.41 -39.20
N VAL A 326 -22.62 -7.91 -39.54
CA VAL A 326 -22.78 -9.10 -40.37
C VAL A 326 -22.54 -8.66 -41.82
N PRO A 327 -21.49 -9.16 -42.51
CA PRO A 327 -21.35 -8.92 -43.94
C PRO A 327 -22.56 -9.51 -44.66
N ARG A 328 -23.18 -8.74 -45.54
CA ARG A 328 -24.19 -9.23 -46.50
C ARG A 328 -23.51 -9.89 -47.68
#